data_AF-A0A090EYQ1-F1
#
_entry.id   AF-A0A090EYQ1-F1
#
_cell.length_a   1.000
_cell.length_b   1.000
_cell.length_c   1.000
_cell.angle_alpha   90.00
_cell.angle_beta   90.00
_cell.angle_gamma   90.00
#
_symmetry.space_group_name_H-M   'P 1'
#
loop_
_entity.id
_entity.type
_entity.pdbx_description
1 polymer ?
#
loop_
_entity_poly.entity_id
_entity_poly.type
_entity_poly.pdbx_seq_one_letter_code
_entity_poly.pdbx_strand_id
1 'polypeptide(L)'
;MKSHRIRHQFLLEPELSEKLDNLSRDPSTTKSAVVAKAVEAFIERRGENELDRRYGVRLDRLSRDLAHVRHDTEMILESLALFIRFSITLHAHTPVPDRATQAIAQDRFDKFVEQVGRQIASGKSSLGNENGGGGEG
;
A
#
# COMPACT_ATOMS: atom_id res chain seq x y z
N MET A 1 -8.03 -40.55 17.68
CA MET A 1 -9.05 -40.04 18.62
C MET A 1 -10.33 -39.82 17.83
N LYS A 2 -11.50 -40.33 18.27
CA LYS A 2 -12.76 -40.15 17.51
C LYS A 2 -13.11 -38.66 17.50
N SER A 3 -13.14 -38.06 16.31
CA SER A 3 -13.54 -36.66 16.15
C SER A 3 -14.99 -36.49 16.58
N HIS A 4 -15.25 -35.53 17.47
CA HIS A 4 -16.60 -35.24 17.96
C HIS A 4 -17.44 -34.65 16.81
N ARG A 5 -18.50 -35.34 16.39
CA ARG A 5 -19.38 -34.91 15.29
C ARG A 5 -20.73 -34.48 15.84
N ILE A 6 -21.16 -33.28 15.48
CA ILE A 6 -22.48 -32.73 15.81
C ILE A 6 -23.43 -33.00 14.64
N ARG A 7 -24.63 -33.52 14.91
CA ARG A 7 -25.64 -33.78 13.88
C ARG A 7 -26.46 -32.51 13.64
N HIS A 8 -26.49 -32.05 12.40
CA HIS A 8 -27.37 -30.97 11.96
C HIS A 8 -28.53 -31.55 11.13
N GLN A 9 -29.73 -31.01 11.28
CA GLN A 9 -30.89 -31.29 10.42
C GLN A 9 -31.21 -30.04 9.62
N PHE A 10 -31.30 -30.18 8.30
CA PHE A 10 -31.68 -29.12 7.36
C PHE A 10 -32.46 -29.74 6.21
N LEU A 11 -33.32 -28.93 5.59
CA LEU A 11 -34.06 -29.31 4.40
C LEU A 11 -33.29 -28.86 3.15
N LEU A 12 -33.34 -29.68 2.11
CA LEU A 12 -32.79 -29.35 0.79
C LEU A 12 -33.96 -29.37 -0.20
N GLU A 13 -33.92 -28.45 -1.16
CA GLU A 13 -34.82 -28.51 -2.31
C GLU A 13 -34.65 -29.85 -3.05
N PRO A 14 -35.72 -30.42 -3.64
CA PRO A 14 -35.68 -31.74 -4.27
C PRO A 14 -34.55 -31.90 -5.28
N GLU A 15 -34.36 -30.90 -6.16
CA GLU A 15 -33.30 -30.91 -7.17
C GLU A 15 -31.89 -30.92 -6.56
N LEU A 16 -31.70 -30.24 -5.44
CA LEU A 16 -30.40 -30.18 -4.76
C LEU A 16 -30.12 -31.48 -4.00
N SER A 17 -31.17 -32.10 -3.44
CA SER A 17 -31.07 -33.42 -2.83
C SER A 17 -30.65 -34.48 -3.86
N GLU A 18 -31.24 -34.46 -5.06
CA GLU A 18 -30.88 -35.39 -6.12
C GLU A 18 -29.42 -35.23 -6.56
N LYS A 19 -28.94 -33.98 -6.69
CA LYS A 19 -27.54 -33.67 -7.00
C LYS A 19 -26.59 -34.18 -5.91
N LEU A 20 -26.94 -34.01 -4.63
CA LEU A 20 -26.14 -34.52 -3.51
C LEU A 20 -26.08 -36.06 -3.51
N ASP A 21 -27.18 -36.71 -3.83
CA ASP A 21 -27.27 -38.17 -3.94
C ASP A 21 -26.36 -38.67 -5.05
N ASN A 22 -26.38 -38.00 -6.21
CA ASN A 22 -25.50 -38.32 -7.34
C ASN A 22 -24.01 -38.16 -6.99
N LEU A 23 -23.64 -37.11 -6.24
CA LEU A 23 -22.27 -36.87 -5.77
C LEU A 23 -21.78 -37.88 -4.73
N SER A 24 -22.70 -38.58 -4.06
CA SER A 24 -22.39 -39.51 -2.97
C SER A 24 -22.57 -40.97 -3.38
N ARG A 25 -22.63 -41.25 -4.70
CA ARG A 25 -22.77 -42.61 -5.24
C ARG A 25 -21.52 -43.46 -5.08
N ASP A 26 -20.36 -42.82 -4.92
CA ASP A 26 -19.09 -43.51 -4.73
C ASP A 26 -19.01 -44.10 -3.31
N PRO A 27 -18.66 -45.40 -3.13
CA PRO A 27 -18.55 -46.04 -1.82
C PRO A 27 -17.62 -45.33 -0.84
N SER A 28 -16.66 -44.57 -1.36
CA SER A 28 -15.68 -43.82 -0.58
C SER A 28 -16.22 -42.49 -0.01
N THR A 29 -17.36 -42.00 -0.49
CA THR A 29 -17.83 -40.63 -0.24
C THR A 29 -19.26 -40.60 0.31
N THR A 30 -19.40 -40.16 1.56
CA THR A 30 -20.73 -40.04 2.19
C THR A 30 -21.34 -38.65 1.96
N LYS A 31 -22.68 -38.57 1.95
CA LYS A 31 -23.41 -37.28 1.87
C LYS A 31 -22.91 -36.25 2.89
N SER A 32 -22.67 -36.70 4.13
CA SER A 32 -22.12 -35.83 5.19
C SER A 32 -20.70 -35.32 4.89
N ALA A 33 -19.85 -36.13 4.24
CA ALA A 33 -18.51 -35.70 3.84
C ALA A 33 -18.57 -34.67 2.70
N VAL A 34 -19.46 -34.85 1.73
CA VAL A 34 -19.68 -33.87 0.65
C VAL A 34 -20.18 -32.55 1.21
N VAL A 35 -21.19 -32.58 2.08
CA VAL A 35 -21.73 -31.37 2.72
C VAL A 35 -20.68 -30.68 3.59
N ALA A 36 -19.91 -31.44 4.38
CA ALA A 36 -18.85 -30.85 5.21
C ALA A 36 -17.82 -30.09 4.37
N LYS A 37 -17.31 -30.70 3.29
CA LYS A 37 -16.39 -30.03 2.35
C LYS A 37 -17.03 -28.83 1.67
N ALA A 38 -18.29 -28.92 1.29
CA ALA A 38 -18.99 -27.81 0.64
C ALA A 38 -19.16 -26.61 1.59
N VAL A 39 -19.50 -26.86 2.86
CA VAL A 39 -19.63 -25.84 3.90
C VAL A 39 -18.27 -25.21 4.23
N GLU A 40 -17.23 -26.03 4.39
CA GLU A 40 -15.85 -25.56 4.59
C GLU A 40 -15.41 -24.63 3.46
N ALA A 41 -15.53 -25.09 2.21
CA ALA A 41 -15.18 -24.29 1.03
C ALA A 41 -16.07 -23.03 0.88
N PHE A 42 -17.33 -23.08 1.32
CA PHE A 42 -18.20 -21.90 1.33
C PHE A 42 -17.75 -20.87 2.37
N ILE A 43 -17.38 -21.32 3.58
CA ILE A 43 -16.88 -20.45 4.64
C ILE A 43 -15.54 -19.83 4.23
N GLU A 44 -14.62 -20.62 3.68
CA GLU A 44 -13.33 -20.14 3.17
C GLU A 44 -13.50 -19.08 2.08
N ARG A 45 -14.28 -19.38 1.02
CA ARG A 45 -14.59 -18.42 -0.05
C ARG A 45 -15.28 -17.16 0.48
N ARG A 46 -16.16 -17.29 1.47
CA ARG A 46 -16.81 -16.13 2.09
C ARG A 46 -15.81 -15.29 2.90
N GLY A 47 -14.84 -15.93 3.55
CA GLY A 47 -13.74 -15.27 4.23
C GLY A 47 -12.87 -14.47 3.28
N GLU A 48 -12.44 -15.08 2.16
CA GLU A 48 -11.68 -14.41 1.10
C GLU A 48 -12.44 -13.21 0.55
N ASN A 49 -13.72 -13.38 0.18
CA ASN A 49 -14.56 -12.29 -0.34
C ASN A 49 -14.76 -11.17 0.68
N GLU A 50 -14.90 -11.47 1.98
CA GLU A 50 -15.05 -10.44 3.01
C GLU A 50 -13.75 -9.68 3.24
N LEU A 51 -12.59 -10.36 3.18
CA LEU A 51 -11.29 -9.70 3.25
C LEU A 51 -11.06 -8.77 2.06
N ASP A 52 -11.34 -9.22 0.85
CA ASP A 52 -11.24 -8.40 -0.36
C ASP A 52 -12.20 -7.21 -0.31
N ARG A 53 -13.44 -7.42 0.15
CA ARG A 53 -14.41 -6.34 0.31
C ARG A 53 -13.99 -5.33 1.38
N ARG A 54 -13.37 -5.79 2.46
CA ARG A 54 -12.98 -4.94 3.61
C ARG A 54 -11.66 -4.22 3.38
N TYR A 55 -10.72 -4.84 2.65
CA TYR A 55 -9.35 -4.35 2.52
C TYR A 55 -8.94 -4.03 1.08
N GLY A 56 -9.59 -4.57 0.05
CA GLY A 56 -9.23 -4.36 -1.35
C GLY A 56 -9.14 -2.88 -1.73
N VAL A 57 -10.18 -2.09 -1.44
CA VAL A 57 -10.18 -0.63 -1.71
C VAL A 57 -9.04 0.10 -0.98
N ARG A 58 -8.70 -0.33 0.24
CA ARG A 58 -7.60 0.27 1.01
C ARG A 58 -6.24 -0.10 0.43
N LEU A 59 -6.06 -1.35 0.02
CA LEU A 59 -4.84 -1.82 -0.62
C LEU A 59 -4.63 -1.17 -1.99
N ASP A 60 -5.70 -1.00 -2.77
CA ASP A 60 -5.66 -0.27 -4.05
C ASP A 60 -5.23 1.18 -3.84
N ARG A 61 -5.78 1.86 -2.82
CA ARG A 61 -5.36 3.22 -2.48
C ARG A 61 -3.89 3.27 -2.07
N LEU A 62 -3.44 2.37 -1.20
CA LEU A 62 -2.03 2.28 -0.80
C LEU A 62 -1.10 2.02 -2.00
N SER A 63 -1.53 1.16 -2.93
CA SER A 63 -0.78 0.87 -4.15
C SER A 63 -0.63 2.12 -5.03
N ARG A 64 -1.70 2.92 -5.17
CA ARG A 64 -1.66 4.20 -5.89
C ARG A 64 -0.78 5.22 -5.18
N ASP A 65 -0.89 5.35 -3.86
CA ASP A 65 -0.06 6.27 -3.07
C ASP A 65 1.44 5.89 -3.21
N LEU A 66 1.77 4.59 -3.20
CA LEU A 66 3.13 4.12 -3.44
C LEU A 66 3.62 4.41 -4.86
N ALA A 67 2.75 4.29 -5.87
CA ALA A 67 3.08 4.65 -7.24
C ALA A 67 3.36 6.16 -7.38
N HIS A 68 2.56 6.99 -6.72
CA HIS A 68 2.79 8.44 -6.65
C HIS A 68 4.12 8.77 -5.98
N VAL A 69 4.41 8.21 -4.81
CA VAL A 69 5.69 8.42 -4.11
C VAL A 69 6.88 8.01 -4.96
N ARG A 70 6.77 6.91 -5.72
CA ARG A 70 7.82 6.47 -6.65
C ARG A 70 8.04 7.53 -7.74
N HIS A 71 6.97 8.02 -8.35
CA HIS A 71 7.06 9.06 -9.37
C HIS A 71 7.67 10.36 -8.83
N ASP A 72 7.23 10.81 -7.66
CA ASP A 72 7.78 11.99 -6.99
C ASP A 72 9.28 11.80 -6.70
N THR A 73 9.69 10.61 -6.29
CA THR A 73 11.10 10.27 -6.05
C THR A 73 11.91 10.33 -7.35
N GLU A 74 11.39 9.78 -8.44
CA GLU A 74 12.03 9.85 -9.76
C GLU A 74 12.19 11.29 -10.24
N MET A 75 11.14 12.11 -10.09
CA MET A 75 11.16 13.54 -10.41
C MET A 75 12.18 14.32 -9.58
N ILE A 76 12.29 14.02 -8.27
CA ILE A 76 13.31 14.62 -7.40
C ILE A 76 14.71 14.21 -7.84
N LEU A 77 14.93 12.93 -8.19
CA LEU A 77 16.23 12.45 -8.67
C LEU A 77 16.64 13.10 -9.99
N GLU A 78 15.71 13.24 -10.93
CA GLU A 78 15.95 13.95 -12.18
C GLU A 78 16.28 15.43 -11.94
N SER A 79 15.48 16.09 -11.10
CA SER A 79 15.70 17.49 -10.72
C SER A 79 17.06 17.70 -10.04
N LEU A 80 17.45 16.79 -9.16
CA LEU A 80 18.76 16.81 -8.49
C LEU A 80 19.89 16.59 -9.49
N ALA A 81 19.76 15.65 -10.42
CA ALA A 81 20.76 15.40 -11.46
C ALA A 81 20.95 16.65 -12.34
N LEU A 82 19.85 17.30 -12.74
CA LEU A 82 19.88 18.55 -13.49
C LEU A 82 20.54 19.67 -12.68
N PHE A 83 20.20 19.80 -11.40
CA PHE A 83 20.79 20.80 -10.50
C PHE A 83 22.29 20.58 -10.33
N ILE A 84 22.75 19.34 -10.11
CA ILE A 84 24.17 19.02 -9.99
C ILE A 84 24.90 19.35 -11.30
N ARG A 85 24.34 18.94 -12.45
CA ARG A 85 24.93 19.25 -13.77
C ARG A 85 25.04 20.76 -13.99
N PHE A 86 24.00 21.50 -13.64
CA PHE A 86 23.99 22.96 -13.72
C PHE A 86 25.04 23.57 -12.79
N SER A 87 25.11 23.12 -11.53
CA SER A 87 26.10 23.58 -10.54
C SER A 87 27.53 23.32 -10.99
N ILE A 88 27.84 22.14 -11.53
CA ILE A 88 29.18 21.82 -12.06
C ILE A 88 29.50 22.75 -13.24
N THR A 89 28.56 22.93 -14.16
CA THR A 89 28.74 23.84 -15.31
C THR A 89 29.03 25.27 -14.84
N LEU A 90 28.28 25.76 -13.85
CA LEU A 90 28.43 27.11 -13.30
C LEU A 90 29.78 27.29 -12.60
N HIS A 91 30.27 26.26 -11.91
CA HIS A 91 31.49 26.33 -11.11
C HIS A 91 32.74 25.76 -11.79
N ALA A 92 32.66 25.36 -13.07
CA ALA A 92 33.74 24.65 -13.79
C ALA A 92 35.09 25.38 -13.78
N HIS A 93 35.10 26.71 -13.67
CA HIS A 93 36.31 27.54 -13.63
C HIS A 93 36.60 28.17 -12.26
N THR A 94 35.82 27.82 -11.24
CA THR A 94 36.01 28.36 -9.89
C THR A 94 37.19 27.65 -9.20
N PRO A 95 38.17 28.38 -8.62
CA PRO A 95 39.26 27.77 -7.87
C PRO A 95 38.75 27.05 -6.62
N VAL A 96 39.50 26.05 -6.17
CA VAL A 96 39.17 25.30 -4.94
C VAL A 96 39.18 26.28 -3.74
N PRO A 97 38.09 26.33 -2.94
CA PRO A 97 38.02 27.24 -1.79
C PRO A 97 39.07 26.89 -0.74
N ASP A 98 39.64 27.92 -0.09
CA ASP A 98 40.58 27.76 1.02
C ASP A 98 39.88 27.24 2.29
N ARG A 99 40.67 26.86 3.31
CA ARG A 99 40.12 26.28 4.55
C ARG A 99 39.16 27.22 5.27
N ALA A 100 39.42 28.52 5.24
CA ALA A 100 38.54 29.52 5.87
C ALA A 100 37.18 29.57 5.16
N THR A 101 37.19 29.60 3.82
CA THR A 101 35.96 29.59 3.01
C THR A 101 35.18 28.29 3.19
N GLN A 102 35.86 27.14 3.26
CA GLN A 102 35.22 25.85 3.53
C GLN A 102 34.53 25.82 4.89
N ALA A 103 35.18 26.35 5.94
CA ALA A 103 34.59 26.42 7.28
C ALA A 103 33.32 27.30 7.30
N ILE A 104 33.33 28.43 6.58
CA ILE A 104 32.14 29.29 6.44
C ILE A 104 31.02 28.57 5.68
N ALA A 105 31.36 27.83 4.62
CA ALA A 105 30.38 27.06 3.86
C ALA A 105 29.74 25.98 4.72
N GLN A 106 30.52 25.30 5.57
CA GLN A 106 30.01 24.30 6.51
C GLN A 106 29.04 24.93 7.54
N ASP A 107 29.41 26.04 8.17
CA ASP A 107 28.53 26.74 9.12
C ASP A 107 27.20 27.17 8.48
N ARG A 108 27.24 27.62 7.22
CA ARG A 108 26.02 27.96 6.46
C ARG A 108 25.17 26.72 6.16
N PHE A 109 25.79 25.60 5.82
CA PHE A 109 25.10 24.34 5.58
C PHE A 109 24.42 23.82 6.85
N ASP A 110 25.12 23.86 7.98
CA ASP A 110 24.58 23.40 9.27
C ASP A 110 23.34 24.23 9.67
N LYS A 111 23.39 25.56 9.50
CA LYS A 111 22.23 26.45 9.71
C LYS A 111 21.07 26.16 8.78
N PHE A 112 21.35 25.85 7.51
CA PHE A 112 20.32 25.43 6.55
C PHE A 112 19.65 24.12 7.00
N VAL A 113 20.44 23.10 7.38
CA VAL A 113 19.91 21.82 7.88
C VAL A 113 19.05 22.02 9.12
N GLU A 114 19.48 22.87 10.05
CA GLU A 114 18.71 23.20 11.25
C GLU A 114 17.36 23.86 10.89
N GLN A 115 17.36 24.79 9.93
CA GLN A 115 16.14 25.44 9.45
C GLN A 115 15.18 24.45 8.77
N VAL A 116 15.70 23.55 7.94
CA VAL A 116 14.90 22.49 7.31
C VAL A 116 14.31 21.56 8.37
N GLY A 117 15.10 21.16 9.37
CA GLY A 117 14.64 20.34 10.50
C GLY A 117 13.50 21.01 11.27
N ARG A 118 13.62 22.31 11.57
CA ARG A 118 12.54 23.08 12.19
C ARG A 118 11.29 23.14 11.31
N GLN A 119 11.46 23.34 9.99
CA GLN A 119 10.33 23.40 9.06
C GLN A 119 9.57 22.06 9.01
N ILE A 120 10.28 20.94 8.92
CA ILE A 120 9.69 19.59 8.93
C ILE A 120 8.95 19.34 10.26
N ALA A 121 9.59 19.65 11.39
CA ALA A 121 8.97 19.50 12.71
C ALA A 121 7.73 20.39 12.89
N SER A 122 7.68 21.56 12.22
CA SER A 122 6.53 22.45 12.25
C SER A 122 5.33 21.97 11.44
N GLY A 123 5.51 20.98 10.55
CA GLY A 123 4.46 20.46 9.67
C GLY A 123 3.97 21.43 8.59
N LYS A 124 4.58 22.62 8.45
CA LYS A 124 4.20 23.63 7.45
C LYS A 124 4.93 23.36 6.14
N SER A 125 4.21 23.34 5.02
CA SER A 125 4.84 23.30 3.70
C SER A 125 5.46 24.66 3.38
N SER A 126 6.78 24.70 3.15
CA SER A 126 7.47 25.91 2.69
C SER A 126 7.33 26.14 1.18
N LEU A 127 6.85 25.15 0.43
CA LEU A 127 6.68 25.21 -1.03
C LEU A 127 5.28 25.64 -1.47
N GLY A 128 4.43 26.02 -0.50
CA GLY A 128 3.05 26.48 -0.76
C GLY A 128 2.12 25.34 -1.14
N ASN A 129 0.94 25.28 -0.51
CA ASN A 129 -0.21 24.62 -1.09
C ASN A 129 -1.11 25.70 -1.66
N GLU A 130 -0.84 26.12 -2.90
CA GLU A 130 -1.79 26.91 -3.68
C GLU A 130 -2.72 25.92 -4.39
N ASN A 131 -3.64 25.29 -3.66
CA ASN A 131 -4.83 24.67 -4.25
C ASN A 131 -5.89 24.42 -3.18
N GLY A 132 -6.99 25.16 -3.27
CA GLY A 132 -8.26 24.81 -2.61
C GLY A 132 -8.77 25.79 -1.57
N GLY A 133 -8.93 27.07 -1.95
CA GLY A 133 -9.72 28.05 -1.21
C GLY A 133 -10.63 28.83 -2.14
N GLY A 134 -11.46 28.13 -2.91
CA GLY A 134 -12.53 28.74 -3.70
C GLY A 134 -13.46 29.51 -2.75
N GLY A 135 -13.34 30.84 -2.78
CA GLY A 135 -14.24 31.76 -2.14
C GLY A 135 -15.64 31.72 -2.77
N GLU A 136 -16.60 32.04 -1.93
CA GLU A 136 -18.03 32.05 -2.15
C GLU A 136 -18.49 32.88 -3.37
N GLY A 137 -19.60 32.45 -3.96
CA GLY A 137 -20.38 33.11 -5.01
C GLY A 137 -21.54 32.25 -5.43
#